data_AF-A0A946CPZ1-F1
#
_entry.id   AF-A0A946CPZ1-F1
#
_cell.length_a   1.000
_cell.length_b   1.000
_cell.length_c   1.000
_cell.angle_alpha   90.00
_cell.angle_beta   90.00
_cell.angle_gamma   90.00
#
_symmetry.space_group_name_H-M   'P 1'
#
loop_
_entity.id
_entity.type
_entity.pdbx_description
1 polymer ?
#
loop_
_entity_poly.entity_id
_entity_poly.type
_entity_poly.pdbx_seq_one_letter_code
_entity_poly.pdbx_strand_id
1 'polypeptide(L)'
;MCIEATEGQERIIDNPKPACLLKGFGDSSVDLEIRFWIRDPQNGIANIKSEVLLRVWDLFAANGIEIPFPQRDLHLRSVAPDARALIEGTDTNDE
;
A
#
# COMPACT_ATOMS: atom_id res chain seq x y z
N MET A 1 4.74 0.57 13.01
CA MET A 1 4.71 0.78 11.54
C MET A 1 4.15 2.13 11.12
N CYS A 2 2.84 2.37 10.97
CA CYS A 2 2.36 3.65 10.41
C CYS A 2 2.62 4.87 11.32
N ILE A 3 2.42 4.74 12.64
CA ILE A 3 2.76 5.79 13.60
C ILE A 3 4.28 5.92 13.73
N GLU A 4 4.99 4.79 13.77
CA GLU A 4 6.46 4.72 13.81
C GLU A 4 7.12 5.49 12.63
N ALA A 5 6.50 5.51 11.45
CA ALA A 5 6.99 6.31 10.33
C ALA A 5 7.05 7.82 10.62
N THR A 6 6.28 8.30 11.60
CA THR A 6 6.30 9.70 12.07
C THR A 6 7.36 9.97 13.14
N GLU A 7 7.93 8.93 13.75
CA GLU A 7 8.91 9.07 14.84
C GLU A 7 10.25 9.60 14.33
N GLY A 8 10.93 10.40 15.15
CA GLY A 8 12.22 10.99 14.78
C GLY A 8 12.13 12.11 13.72
N GLN A 9 10.92 12.56 13.37
CA GLN A 9 10.75 13.80 12.60
C GLN A 9 10.63 15.03 13.48
N GLU A 10 11.62 15.92 13.41
CA GLU A 10 11.69 17.11 14.26
C GLU A 10 10.50 18.06 14.08
N ARG A 11 9.96 18.10 12.86
CA ARG A 11 8.84 18.98 12.51
C ARG A 11 7.49 18.48 13.02
N ILE A 12 7.38 17.19 13.37
CA ILE A 12 6.13 16.58 13.86
C ILE A 12 5.97 16.87 15.36
N ILE A 13 4.73 17.16 15.79
CA ILE A 13 4.37 17.45 17.18
C ILE A 13 3.77 16.20 17.82
N ASP A 14 4.19 15.89 19.05
CA ASP A 14 3.68 14.75 19.82
C ASP A 14 2.37 15.03 20.57
N ASN A 15 1.96 16.29 20.66
CA ASN A 15 0.70 16.70 21.27
C ASN A 15 0.01 17.76 20.39
N PRO A 16 -1.01 17.39 19.59
CA PRO A 16 -1.70 16.08 19.61
C PRO A 16 -0.87 14.95 19.02
N LYS A 17 -0.98 13.74 19.59
CA LYS A 17 -0.24 12.57 19.12
C LYS A 17 -0.63 12.20 17.67
N PRO A 18 0.33 11.72 16.85
CA PRO A 18 0.00 11.09 15.60
C PRO A 18 -0.96 9.91 15.77
N ALA A 19 -1.83 9.70 14.78
CA ALA A 19 -2.80 8.62 14.76
C ALA A 19 -2.80 7.93 13.39
N CYS A 20 -2.97 6.62 13.38
CA CYS A 20 -3.22 5.85 12.17
C CYS A 20 -4.63 5.25 12.27
N LEU A 21 -5.45 5.48 11.26
CA LEU A 21 -6.84 5.04 11.20
C LEU A 21 -7.04 4.10 10.02
N LEU A 22 -7.71 2.97 10.26
CA LEU A 22 -8.28 2.16 9.19
C LEU A 22 -9.54 2.88 8.68
N LYS A 23 -9.52 3.29 7.41
CA LYS A 23 -10.62 4.00 6.76
C LYS A 23 -11.63 3.05 6.13
N GLY A 24 -11.19 1.87 5.73
CA GLY A 24 -12.03 0.86 5.13
C GLY A 24 -11.22 -0.12 4.29
N PHE A 25 -11.95 -0.88 3.49
CA PHE A 25 -11.42 -1.84 2.53
C PHE A 25 -11.88 -1.39 1.14
N GLY A 26 -10.93 -1.11 0.26
CA GLY A 26 -11.20 -0.82 -1.15
C GLY A 26 -11.28 -2.10 -1.98
N ASP A 27 -11.57 -1.96 -3.28
CA ASP A 27 -11.74 -3.10 -4.20
C ASP A 27 -10.53 -4.03 -4.27
N SER A 28 -9.33 -3.50 -4.01
CA SER A 28 -8.09 -4.28 -3.91
C SER A 28 -7.13 -3.65 -2.90
N SER A 29 -7.62 -3.03 -1.82
CA SER A 29 -6.77 -2.31 -0.85
C SER A 29 -7.31 -2.33 0.57
N VAL A 30 -6.41 -2.11 1.53
CA VAL A 30 -6.75 -1.69 2.89
C VAL A 30 -6.38 -0.22 3.01
N ASP A 31 -7.37 0.63 3.26
CA ASP A 31 -7.16 2.07 3.25
C ASP A 31 -6.77 2.57 4.65
N LEU A 32 -5.54 3.06 4.77
CA LEU A 32 -5.00 3.61 6.02
C LEU A 32 -4.81 5.13 5.90
N GLU A 33 -5.15 5.85 6.95
CA GLU A 33 -4.97 7.30 7.05
C GLU A 33 -4.08 7.65 8.24
N ILE A 34 -2.97 8.32 7.98
CA ILE A 34 -2.05 8.82 9.02
C ILE A 34 -2.34 10.31 9.23
N ARG A 35 -2.60 10.69 10.48
CA ARG A 35 -2.80 12.07 10.91
C ARG A 35 -1.68 12.48 11.86
N PHE A 36 -1.07 13.61 11.59
CA PHE A 36 -0.04 14.20 12.45
C PHE A 36 -0.05 15.73 12.31
N TRP A 37 0.52 16.41 13.30
CA TRP A 37 0.61 17.87 13.34
C TRP A 37 2.06 18.29 13.15
N ILE A 38 2.28 19.46 12.53
CA ILE A 38 3.62 20.00 12.32
C ILE A 38 3.76 21.41 12.90
N ARG A 39 4.96 21.75 13.40
CA ARG A 39 5.23 23.04 14.08
C ARG A 39 5.30 24.23 13.13
N ASP A 40 5.69 24.00 11.89
CA ASP A 40 6.11 25.06 10.96
C ASP A 40 5.55 24.83 9.54
N PRO A 41 4.22 24.86 9.36
CA PRO A 41 3.59 24.61 8.05
C PRO A 41 4.04 25.58 6.95
N GLN A 42 4.47 26.79 7.31
CA GLN A 42 5.01 27.80 6.39
C GLN A 42 6.29 27.35 5.65
N ASN A 43 7.06 26.42 6.22
CA ASN A 43 8.28 25.88 5.60
C ASN A 43 7.99 24.69 4.66
N GLY A 44 6.72 24.51 4.29
CA GLY A 44 6.29 23.50 3.34
C GLY A 44 5.83 22.21 4.00
N ILE A 45 4.68 21.72 3.55
CA ILE A 45 3.98 20.53 4.07
C ILE A 45 4.29 19.30 3.20
N ALA A 46 4.55 19.50 1.91
CA ALA A 46 4.77 18.41 0.95
C ALA A 46 6.01 17.56 1.31
N ASN A 47 7.09 18.21 1.73
CA ASN A 47 8.35 17.53 2.05
C ASN A 47 8.19 16.56 3.22
N ILE A 48 7.61 17.02 4.33
CA ILE A 48 7.41 16.18 5.52
C ILE A 48 6.40 15.05 5.25
N LYS A 49 5.35 15.32 4.45
CA LYS A 49 4.42 14.29 4.02
C LYS A 49 5.12 13.21 3.20
N SER A 50 5.95 13.61 2.24
CA SER A 50 6.71 12.68 1.39
C SER A 50 7.67 11.84 2.21
N GLU A 51 8.36 12.45 3.18
CA GLU A 51 9.31 11.75 4.04
C GLU A 51 8.64 10.70 4.94
N VAL A 52 7.49 11.02 5.53
CA VAL A 52 6.69 10.05 6.28
C VAL A 52 6.21 8.91 5.37
N LEU A 53 5.75 9.21 4.15
CA LEU A 53 5.30 8.18 3.21
C LEU A 53 6.44 7.26 2.74
N LEU A 54 7.64 7.79 2.52
CA LEU A 54 8.82 6.98 2.19
C LEU A 54 9.20 6.05 3.34
N ARG A 55 9.13 6.52 4.60
CA ARG A 55 9.33 5.65 5.76
C ARG A 55 8.27 4.57 5.88
N VAL A 56 7.00 4.89 5.58
CA VAL A 56 5.95 3.86 5.52
C VAL A 56 6.29 2.81 4.48
N TRP A 57 6.74 3.23 3.30
CA TRP A 57 7.19 2.32 2.23
C TRP A 57 8.30 1.38 2.71
N ASP A 58 9.37 1.92 3.30
CA ASP A 58 10.49 1.13 3.81
C ASP A 58 10.07 0.15 4.91
N LEU A 59 9.23 0.61 5.86
CA LEU A 59 8.72 -0.23 6.93
C LEU A 59 7.81 -1.34 6.39
N PHE A 60 6.98 -1.05 5.40
CA PHE A 60 6.09 -2.05 4.78
C PHE A 60 6.92 -3.14 4.11
N ALA A 61 7.90 -2.74 3.29
CA ALA A 61 8.83 -3.67 2.66
C ALA A 61 9.58 -4.52 3.70
N ALA A 62 10.11 -3.91 4.77
CA ALA A 62 10.85 -4.63 5.82
C ALA A 62 10.00 -5.65 6.59
N ASN A 63 8.67 -5.48 6.64
CA ASN A 63 7.75 -6.38 7.32
C ASN A 63 7.01 -7.33 6.35
N GLY A 64 7.42 -7.39 5.08
CA GLY A 64 6.79 -8.25 4.07
C GLY A 64 5.37 -7.83 3.70
N ILE A 65 5.01 -6.56 3.89
CA ILE A 65 3.73 -6.00 3.47
C ILE A 65 3.88 -5.52 2.03
N GLU A 66 3.26 -6.23 1.09
CA GLU A 66 3.19 -5.83 -0.31
C GLU A 66 2.02 -4.87 -0.55
N ILE A 67 2.23 -3.88 -1.41
CA ILE A 67 1.16 -2.98 -1.84
C ILE A 67 0.40 -3.69 -2.97
N PRO A 68 -0.91 -3.94 -2.80
CA PRO A 68 -1.67 -4.67 -3.79
C PRO A 68 -1.80 -3.86 -5.07
N PHE A 69 -1.52 -4.52 -6.20
CA PHE A 69 -1.89 -4.01 -7.52
C PHE A 69 -3.34 -4.40 -7.83
N PRO A 70 -4.07 -3.61 -8.66
CA PRO A 70 -5.43 -3.95 -9.06
C PRO A 70 -5.47 -5.37 -9.65
N GLN A 71 -6.21 -6.26 -8.99
CA GLN A 71 -6.40 -7.62 -9.48
C GLN A 71 -7.55 -7.62 -10.49
N ARG A 72 -7.40 -8.36 -11.59
CA ARG A 72 -8.46 -8.57 -12.58
C ARG A 72 -8.69 -10.05 -12.78
N ASP A 73 -9.83 -10.53 -12.30
CA ASP A 73 -10.26 -11.91 -12.53
C ASP A 73 -10.95 -12.04 -13.90
N LEU A 74 -10.29 -12.72 -14.84
CA LEU A 74 -10.85 -12.97 -16.16
C LEU A 74 -11.63 -14.29 -16.19
N HIS A 75 -12.96 -14.19 -16.23
CA HIS A 75 -13.83 -15.36 -16.41
C HIS A 75 -14.14 -15.59 -17.89
N LEU A 76 -13.44 -16.53 -18.51
CA LEU A 76 -13.64 -16.90 -19.92
C LEU A 76 -14.86 -17.82 -20.08
N ARG A 77 -15.95 -17.31 -20.67
CA ARG A 77 -17.19 -18.07 -20.91
C ARG A 77 -17.15 -18.92 -22.18
N SER A 78 -16.37 -18.50 -23.16
CA SER A 78 -16.12 -19.26 -24.39
C SER A 78 -14.74 -18.90 -24.93
N VAL A 79 -13.93 -19.91 -25.16
CA VAL A 79 -12.64 -19.81 -25.87
C VAL A 79 -12.79 -20.42 -27.24
N ALA A 80 -12.11 -19.85 -28.23
CA ALA A 80 -12.05 -20.47 -29.55
C ALA A 80 -11.42 -21.88 -29.43
N PRO A 81 -11.84 -22.87 -30.23
CA PRO A 81 -11.44 -24.27 -30.06
C PRO A 81 -9.91 -24.47 -30.10
N ASP A 82 -9.22 -23.66 -30.89
CA ASP A 82 -7.77 -23.57 -31.03
C ASP A 82 -7.08 -22.95 -29.79
N ALA A 83 -7.69 -21.92 -29.19
CA ALA A 83 -7.20 -21.31 -27.95
C ALA A 83 -7.37 -22.24 -26.73
N ARG A 84 -8.37 -23.13 -26.74
CA ARG A 84 -8.63 -24.07 -25.65
C ARG A 84 -7.49 -25.08 -25.47
N ALA A 85 -6.96 -25.60 -26.58
CA ALA A 85 -5.85 -26.55 -26.57
C ALA A 85 -4.54 -25.94 -26.03
N LEU A 86 -4.35 -24.62 -26.15
CA LEU A 86 -3.19 -23.90 -25.62
C LEU A 86 -3.31 -23.62 -24.10
N ILE A 87 -4.53 -23.51 -23.58
CA ILE A 87 -4.79 -23.27 -22.14
C ILE A 87 -4.76 -24.58 -21.35
N GLU A 88 -5.28 -25.68 -21.93
CA GLU A 88 -5.30 -27.00 -21.29
C GLU A 88 -3.93 -27.72 -21.34
N GLY A 89 -2.95 -27.19 -22.08
CA GLY A 89 -1.62 -27.79 -22.29
C GLY A 89 -0.52 -27.39 -21.29
N THR A 90 -0.83 -26.56 -20.29
CA THR A 90 0.15 -26.05 -19.30
C THR A 90 0.07 -26.68 -17.91
N ASP A 91 -0.81 -27.66 -17.69
CA ASP A 91 -0.95 -28.39 -16.40
C ASP A 91 -0.22 -29.75 -16.42
N THR A 92 0.99 -29.83 -16.98
CA THR A 92 1.85 -31.00 -16.80
C THR A 92 3.30 -30.54 -16.59
N ASN A 93 3.86 -30.98 -15.45
CA ASN A 93 5.14 -30.62 -14.81
C ASN A 93 5.06 -29.37 -13.89
N ASP A 94 5.35 -29.44 -12.59
CA ASP A 94 6.24 -30.35 -11.84
C ASP A 94 5.70 -30.65 -10.42
N GLU A 95 5.97 -31.88 -9.96
CA GLU A 95 6.12 -32.26 -8.54
C GLU A 95 7.33 -31.57 -7.90
#